data_AF-A0A943X6K9-F1
#
_entry.id   AF-A0A943X6K9-F1
#
_cell.length_a   1.000
_cell.length_b   1.000
_cell.length_c   1.000
_cell.angle_alpha   90.00
_cell.angle_beta   90.00
_cell.angle_gamma   90.00
#
_symmetry.space_group_name_H-M   'P 1'
#
loop_
_entity.id
_entity.type
_entity.pdbx_description
1 polymer ?
#
loop_
_entity_poly.entity_id
_entity_poly.type
_entity_poly.pdbx_seq_one_letter_code
_entity_poly.pdbx_strand_id
1 'polypeptide(L)'
;MKKLLALLASIITCAIIISCSSAGVKPFGNLNTDEISSVKVTCTPPNKTVTTNDKDHIDELIKILSKLTVYNEDSKEYAGQSVEFTIYMTDGSETKINAYNPQLIINGTKYSTSYDPCQELNELGNRWISELSSEHKSLDEIKDLLSMYPAAYDKSFDKNCYALSYNTVLSGQYSYDKFISDVENNIAGSIVIVTFTVEGDPIYGYLSYNGEDFYYVEDVSRDRFKGDYDDYLEYRYKYLVNGSDKNSTYAFLINDPEIDDYSQVLEKNNLGESVDCKFLFTVNNISE
;
A
#
# COMPACT_ATOMS: atom_id res chain seq x y z
N MET A 1 24.21 -4.78 12.05
CA MET A 1 24.90 -5.93 12.70
C MET A 1 24.88 -5.88 14.24
N LYS A 2 25.48 -4.89 14.93
CA LYS A 2 25.45 -4.85 16.43
C LYS A 2 24.05 -4.62 17.04
N LYS A 3 23.17 -3.88 16.35
CA LYS A 3 21.78 -3.63 16.76
C LYS A 3 20.82 -4.78 16.41
N LEU A 4 21.04 -5.43 15.26
CA LEU A 4 20.34 -6.66 14.83
C LEU A 4 20.46 -7.79 15.86
N LEU A 5 21.64 -7.93 16.47
CA LEU A 5 21.87 -8.86 17.58
C LEU A 5 21.08 -8.49 18.84
N ALA A 6 20.76 -7.22 19.07
CA ALA A 6 20.05 -6.77 20.28
C ALA A 6 18.53 -7.01 20.22
N LEU A 7 17.90 -6.93 19.04
CA LEU A 7 16.46 -7.16 18.88
C LEU A 7 16.12 -8.66 18.81
N LEU A 8 16.93 -9.45 18.09
CA LEU A 8 16.86 -10.92 18.14
C LEU A 8 17.23 -11.45 19.54
N ALA A 9 18.23 -10.85 20.21
CA ALA A 9 18.51 -11.18 21.61
C ALA A 9 17.38 -10.75 22.55
N SER A 10 16.66 -9.66 22.28
CA SER A 10 15.47 -9.21 23.04
C SER A 10 14.31 -10.21 22.94
N ILE A 11 14.01 -10.70 21.73
CA ILE A 11 12.95 -11.70 21.49
C ILE A 11 13.34 -13.07 22.09
N ILE A 12 14.61 -13.48 21.93
CA ILE A 12 15.14 -14.70 22.55
C ILE A 12 15.22 -14.57 24.09
N THR A 13 15.52 -13.39 24.63
CA THR A 13 15.49 -13.16 26.09
C THR A 13 14.07 -13.11 26.64
N CYS A 14 13.06 -12.66 25.89
CA CYS A 14 11.65 -12.82 26.29
C CYS A 14 11.33 -14.30 26.53
N ALA A 15 11.68 -15.20 25.60
CA ALA A 15 11.43 -16.64 25.75
C ALA A 15 12.14 -17.27 26.95
N ILE A 16 13.34 -16.79 27.32
CA ILE A 16 14.13 -17.33 28.44
C ILE A 16 13.71 -16.73 29.80
N ILE A 17 13.40 -15.42 29.88
CA ILE A 17 13.08 -14.72 31.15
C ILE A 17 11.70 -15.12 31.70
N ILE A 18 10.75 -15.44 30.81
CA ILE A 18 9.38 -15.84 31.18
C ILE A 18 9.37 -17.12 32.04
N SER A 19 10.40 -17.97 31.93
CA SER A 19 10.51 -19.20 32.74
C SER A 19 10.89 -18.98 34.22
N CYS A 20 11.32 -17.76 34.62
CA CYS A 20 11.89 -17.51 35.96
C CYS A 20 11.35 -16.27 36.71
N SER A 21 10.44 -15.46 36.14
CA SER A 21 9.96 -14.26 36.83
C SER A 21 8.46 -13.98 36.64
N SER A 22 7.78 -13.56 37.71
CA SER A 22 6.39 -13.08 37.68
C SER A 22 6.25 -11.63 37.20
N ALA A 23 7.38 -10.95 36.95
CA ALA A 23 7.42 -9.63 36.35
C ALA A 23 7.36 -9.81 34.83
N GLY A 24 6.26 -9.40 34.20
CA GLY A 24 6.10 -9.46 32.75
C GLY A 24 7.19 -8.67 32.00
N VAL A 25 7.36 -8.98 30.71
CA VAL A 25 8.40 -8.40 29.85
C VAL A 25 7.81 -7.33 28.95
N LYS A 26 8.55 -6.24 28.70
CA LYS A 26 8.18 -5.19 27.74
C LYS A 26 8.95 -5.35 26.42
N PRO A 27 8.45 -6.12 25.45
CA PRO A 27 9.22 -6.50 24.26
C PRO A 27 9.59 -5.31 23.36
N PHE A 28 8.79 -4.24 23.38
CA PHE A 28 8.96 -3.07 22.51
C PHE A 28 9.35 -1.80 23.28
N GLY A 29 9.80 -1.92 24.54
CA GLY A 29 10.07 -0.77 25.40
C GLY A 29 11.20 0.15 24.92
N ASN A 30 12.06 -0.33 24.01
CA ASN A 30 13.20 0.42 23.45
C ASN A 30 13.06 0.70 21.93
N LEU A 31 11.92 0.38 21.32
CA LEU A 31 11.70 0.59 19.90
C LEU A 31 11.59 2.08 19.59
N ASN A 32 12.27 2.55 18.55
CA ASN A 32 12.25 3.96 18.12
C ASN A 32 11.76 4.12 16.68
N THR A 33 11.13 5.26 16.39
CA THR A 33 10.51 5.57 15.09
C THR A 33 11.51 5.63 13.94
N ASP A 34 12.75 6.04 14.21
CA ASP A 34 13.80 6.08 13.19
C ASP A 34 14.25 4.68 12.75
N GLU A 35 13.92 3.64 13.52
CA GLU A 35 14.27 2.26 13.20
C GLU A 35 13.23 1.60 12.28
N ILE A 36 12.05 2.20 12.11
CA ILE A 36 10.93 1.69 11.32
C ILE A 36 10.86 2.38 9.96
N SER A 37 10.83 1.60 8.89
CA SER A 37 10.63 2.08 7.51
C SER A 37 9.14 2.27 7.21
N SER A 38 8.32 1.27 7.51
CA SER A 38 6.87 1.31 7.29
C SER A 38 6.14 0.32 8.20
N VAL A 39 4.82 0.48 8.31
CA VAL A 39 3.94 -0.40 9.06
C VAL A 39 2.74 -0.76 8.20
N LYS A 40 2.47 -2.06 8.10
CA LYS A 40 1.27 -2.64 7.49
C LYS A 40 0.31 -3.12 8.58
N VAL A 41 -0.97 -2.84 8.45
CA VAL A 41 -2.02 -3.26 9.38
C VAL A 41 -3.09 -4.02 8.63
N THR A 42 -3.35 -5.27 9.07
CA THR A 42 -4.43 -6.11 8.54
C THR A 42 -5.46 -6.38 9.63
N CYS A 43 -6.72 -6.07 9.37
CA CYS A 43 -7.84 -6.34 10.28
C CYS A 43 -8.78 -7.40 9.69
N THR A 44 -8.98 -8.50 10.41
CA THR A 44 -9.78 -9.66 9.97
C THR A 44 -10.76 -10.13 11.06
N PRO A 45 -12.09 -9.97 10.88
CA PRO A 45 -12.77 -9.09 9.90
C PRO A 45 -12.40 -7.60 10.09
N PRO A 46 -12.61 -6.66 9.14
CA PRO A 46 -13.37 -6.76 7.88
C PRO A 46 -12.57 -7.18 6.64
N ASN A 47 -11.38 -7.76 6.78
CA ASN A 47 -10.43 -8.03 5.69
C ASN A 47 -9.95 -6.74 5.00
N LYS A 48 -9.62 -5.73 5.82
CA LYS A 48 -9.02 -4.49 5.34
C LYS A 48 -7.54 -4.45 5.71
N THR A 49 -6.74 -3.99 4.76
CA THR A 49 -5.31 -3.79 4.96
C THR A 49 -4.93 -2.36 4.59
N VAL A 50 -4.05 -1.75 5.36
CA VAL A 50 -3.50 -0.41 5.14
C VAL A 50 -2.01 -0.42 5.44
N THR A 51 -1.22 0.40 4.75
CA THR A 51 0.21 0.62 5.05
C THR A 51 0.48 2.10 5.23
N THR A 52 1.40 2.44 6.12
CA THR A 52 1.88 3.81 6.32
C THR A 52 3.38 3.84 6.61
N ASN A 53 4.06 4.86 6.09
CA ASN A 53 5.41 5.27 6.47
C ASN A 53 5.41 6.64 7.20
N ASP A 54 4.23 7.18 7.47
CA ASP A 54 4.06 8.47 8.12
C ASP A 54 4.59 8.40 9.56
N LYS A 55 5.53 9.30 9.87
CA LYS A 55 6.28 9.26 11.13
C LYS A 55 5.39 9.59 12.33
N ASP A 56 4.33 10.39 12.17
CA ASP A 56 3.40 10.72 13.26
C ASP A 56 2.53 9.50 13.61
N HIS A 57 2.04 8.76 12.60
CA HIS A 57 1.35 7.49 12.81
C HIS A 57 2.26 6.45 13.47
N ILE A 58 3.51 6.31 12.99
CA ILE A 58 4.47 5.37 13.58
C ILE A 58 4.79 5.73 15.04
N ASP A 59 4.97 7.01 15.35
CA ASP A 59 5.17 7.52 16.71
C ASP A 59 4.01 7.14 17.64
N GLU A 60 2.76 7.24 17.15
CA GLU A 60 1.57 6.83 17.91
C GLU A 60 1.58 5.33 18.21
N LEU A 61 1.89 4.48 17.22
CA LEU A 61 2.02 3.04 17.40
C LEU A 61 3.07 2.71 18.46
N ILE A 62 4.27 3.30 18.38
CA ILE A 62 5.36 3.03 19.33
C ILE A 62 4.96 3.40 20.77
N LYS A 63 4.25 4.52 20.96
CA LYS A 63 3.75 4.91 22.28
C LYS A 63 2.87 3.82 22.89
N ILE A 64 2.02 3.17 22.09
CA ILE A 64 1.18 2.05 22.54
C ILE A 64 2.03 0.80 22.77
N LEU A 65 2.88 0.42 21.81
CA LEU A 65 3.73 -0.78 21.92
C LEU A 65 4.65 -0.75 23.14
N SER A 66 5.16 0.42 23.53
CA SER A 66 6.02 0.60 24.71
C SER A 66 5.32 0.30 26.06
N LYS A 67 3.97 0.32 26.07
CA LYS A 67 3.16 -0.02 27.24
C LYS A 67 2.86 -1.52 27.34
N LEU A 68 2.93 -2.25 26.23
CA LEU A 68 2.64 -3.69 26.20
C LEU A 68 3.57 -4.45 27.13
N THR A 69 2.97 -5.35 27.90
CA THR A 69 3.68 -6.25 28.81
C THR A 69 3.20 -7.66 28.54
N VAL A 70 4.09 -8.54 28.11
CA VAL A 70 3.80 -9.96 27.87
C VAL A 70 4.21 -10.80 29.07
N TYR A 71 3.44 -11.84 29.36
CA TYR A 71 3.72 -12.80 30.41
C TYR A 71 3.95 -14.19 29.79
N ASN A 72 3.54 -15.26 30.48
CA ASN A 72 3.66 -16.62 29.99
C ASN A 72 2.90 -16.84 28.68
N GLU A 73 3.33 -17.87 27.95
CA GLU A 73 2.62 -18.37 26.79
C GLU A 73 1.15 -18.62 27.15
N ASP A 74 0.27 -18.19 26.24
CA ASP A 74 -1.16 -18.40 26.39
C ASP A 74 -1.61 -19.55 25.48
N SER A 75 -2.27 -20.53 26.07
CA SER A 75 -2.85 -21.68 25.36
C SER A 75 -4.35 -21.52 25.09
N LYS A 76 -4.95 -20.41 25.53
CA LYS A 76 -6.36 -20.13 25.28
C LYS A 76 -6.58 -19.76 23.82
N GLU A 77 -7.62 -20.35 23.24
CA GLU A 77 -8.15 -19.90 21.97
C GLU A 77 -9.07 -18.70 22.18
N TYR A 78 -8.88 -17.66 21.39
CA TYR A 78 -9.68 -16.45 21.45
C TYR A 78 -10.44 -16.27 20.12
N ALA A 79 -11.72 -15.95 20.23
CA ALA A 79 -12.56 -15.62 19.08
C ALA A 79 -12.78 -14.11 19.06
N GLY A 80 -12.49 -13.49 17.92
CA GLY A 80 -12.64 -12.05 17.77
C GLY A 80 -11.97 -11.56 16.49
N GLN A 81 -11.96 -10.24 16.34
CA GLN A 81 -11.21 -9.58 15.29
C GLN A 81 -9.71 -9.73 15.54
N SER A 82 -8.99 -10.17 14.50
CA SER A 82 -7.53 -10.11 14.40
C SER A 82 -7.13 -8.70 13.97
N VAL A 83 -6.19 -8.08 14.68
CA VAL A 83 -5.53 -6.84 14.24
C VAL A 83 -4.03 -7.10 14.21
N GLU A 84 -3.50 -7.35 13.01
CA GLU A 84 -2.09 -7.68 12.80
C GLU A 84 -1.32 -6.47 12.27
N PHE A 85 -0.31 -6.04 13.02
CA PHE A 85 0.70 -5.09 12.61
C PHE A 85 1.94 -5.83 12.12
N THR A 86 2.35 -5.58 10.88
CA THR A 86 3.67 -5.96 10.37
C THR A 86 4.53 -4.71 10.32
N ILE A 87 5.58 -4.68 11.13
CA ILE A 87 6.55 -3.59 11.23
C ILE A 87 7.74 -3.94 10.36
N TYR A 88 8.00 -3.14 9.33
CA TYR A 88 9.18 -3.23 8.50
C TYR A 88 10.25 -2.29 9.06
N MET A 89 11.44 -2.84 9.30
CA MET A 89 12.56 -2.10 9.88
C MET A 89 13.45 -1.54 8.77
N THR A 90 14.14 -0.46 9.09
CA THR A 90 15.14 0.17 8.21
C THR A 90 16.35 -0.72 7.91
N ASP A 91 16.59 -1.76 8.71
CA ASP A 91 17.63 -2.77 8.45
C ASP A 91 17.13 -3.97 7.63
N GLY A 92 15.89 -3.93 7.14
CA GLY A 92 15.26 -4.96 6.32
C GLY A 92 14.64 -6.11 7.10
N SER A 93 14.73 -6.13 8.43
CA SER A 93 14.00 -7.11 9.25
C SER A 93 12.52 -6.77 9.37
N GLU A 94 11.68 -7.78 9.65
CA GLU A 94 10.25 -7.59 9.92
C GLU A 94 9.86 -8.14 11.30
N THR A 95 8.82 -7.57 11.91
CA THR A 95 8.20 -8.10 13.13
C THR A 95 6.68 -8.03 13.03
N LYS A 96 6.01 -9.14 13.34
CA LYS A 96 4.55 -9.27 13.31
C LYS A 96 3.98 -9.29 14.71
N ILE A 97 2.98 -8.46 14.95
CA ILE A 97 2.29 -8.31 16.23
C ILE A 97 0.80 -8.40 15.95
N ASN A 98 0.16 -9.46 16.40
CA ASN A 98 -1.28 -9.66 16.25
C ASN A 98 -1.98 -9.52 17.60
N ALA A 99 -2.91 -8.57 17.68
CA ALA A 99 -3.70 -8.29 18.86
C ALA A 99 -5.05 -9.00 18.82
N TYR A 100 -5.24 -9.93 19.75
CA TYR A 100 -6.49 -10.63 20.05
C TYR A 100 -6.89 -10.35 21.51
N ASN A 101 -7.31 -9.14 21.84
CA ASN A 101 -7.49 -8.69 23.24
C ASN A 101 -8.15 -9.76 24.15
N PRO A 102 -7.51 -10.26 25.24
CA PRO A 102 -6.24 -9.83 25.86
C PRO A 102 -5.03 -10.74 25.57
N GLN A 103 -4.96 -11.31 24.37
CA GLN A 103 -3.85 -12.10 23.85
C GLN A 103 -3.05 -11.31 22.82
N LEU A 104 -1.73 -11.49 22.83
CA LEU A 104 -0.82 -10.91 21.84
C LEU A 104 -0.02 -12.04 21.19
N ILE A 105 0.05 -12.07 19.87
CA ILE A 105 0.89 -13.01 19.13
C ILE A 105 2.05 -12.22 18.53
N ILE A 106 3.28 -12.54 18.91
CA ILE A 106 4.48 -11.90 18.36
C ILE A 106 5.25 -12.93 17.55
N ASN A 107 5.41 -12.70 16.25
CA ASN A 107 6.10 -13.62 15.32
C ASN A 107 5.62 -15.08 15.43
N GLY A 108 4.32 -15.28 15.65
CA GLY A 108 3.70 -16.60 15.78
C GLY A 108 3.64 -17.16 17.21
N THR A 109 4.33 -16.56 18.19
CA THR A 109 4.28 -17.01 19.59
C THR A 109 3.17 -16.29 20.35
N LYS A 110 2.25 -17.05 20.97
CA LYS A 110 1.11 -16.53 21.74
C LYS A 110 1.53 -16.16 23.16
N TYR A 111 1.17 -14.97 23.62
CA TYR A 111 1.41 -14.51 24.99
C TYR A 111 0.14 -13.95 25.61
N SER A 112 0.03 -14.12 26.92
CA SER A 112 -0.91 -13.32 27.72
C SER A 112 -0.36 -11.90 27.88
N THR A 113 -1.24 -10.90 27.83
CA THR A 113 -0.87 -9.48 27.96
C THR A 113 -1.87 -8.73 28.84
N SER A 114 -1.52 -7.51 29.25
CA SER A 114 -2.46 -6.59 29.90
C SER A 114 -3.56 -6.14 28.93
N TYR A 115 -4.79 -6.03 29.44
CA TYR A 115 -5.98 -5.69 28.65
C TYR A 115 -5.87 -4.29 28.02
N ASP A 116 -5.63 -3.24 28.83
CA ASP A 116 -5.74 -1.85 28.35
C ASP A 116 -4.79 -1.53 27.18
N PRO A 117 -3.47 -1.83 27.22
CA PRO A 117 -2.59 -1.54 26.09
C PRO A 117 -2.89 -2.42 24.86
N CYS A 118 -3.42 -3.63 25.06
CA CYS A 118 -3.84 -4.49 23.96
C CYS A 118 -5.11 -3.96 23.30
N GLN A 119 -6.04 -3.40 24.09
CA GLN A 119 -7.22 -2.71 23.60
C GLN A 119 -6.85 -1.44 22.84
N GLU A 120 -5.93 -0.61 23.38
CA GLU A 120 -5.42 0.58 22.67
C GLU A 120 -4.83 0.22 21.30
N LEU A 121 -4.09 -0.90 21.21
CA LEU A 121 -3.52 -1.39 19.95
C LEU A 121 -4.59 -1.87 18.96
N ASN A 122 -5.61 -2.58 19.45
CA ASN A 122 -6.74 -3.01 18.64
C ASN A 122 -7.53 -1.81 18.09
N GLU A 123 -7.78 -0.81 18.92
CA GLU A 123 -8.46 0.43 18.52
C GLU A 123 -7.65 1.23 17.50
N LEU A 124 -6.32 1.32 17.66
CA LEU A 124 -5.43 1.95 16.70
C LEU A 124 -5.57 1.31 15.31
N GLY A 125 -5.51 -0.03 15.23
CA GLY A 125 -5.63 -0.73 13.96
C GLY A 125 -6.97 -0.48 13.28
N ASN A 126 -8.07 -0.47 14.07
CA ASN A 126 -9.40 -0.13 13.57
C ASN A 126 -9.51 1.33 13.09
N ARG A 127 -8.86 2.29 13.77
CA ARG A 127 -8.78 3.68 13.29
C ARG A 127 -8.03 3.76 11.97
N TRP A 128 -6.85 3.15 11.88
CA TRP A 128 -6.02 3.19 10.69
C TRP A 128 -6.71 2.60 9.46
N ILE A 129 -7.44 1.48 9.58
CA ILE A 129 -8.20 0.94 8.43
C ILE A 129 -9.40 1.81 8.01
N SER A 130 -9.78 2.81 8.81
CA SER A 130 -10.80 3.80 8.50
C SER A 130 -10.22 5.12 7.98
N GLU A 131 -9.04 5.52 8.46
CA GLU A 131 -8.40 6.80 8.15
C GLU A 131 -7.43 6.70 6.97
N LEU A 132 -6.72 5.58 6.84
CA LEU A 132 -5.77 5.33 5.78
C LEU A 132 -6.47 4.69 4.57
N SER A 133 -5.98 5.04 3.37
CA SER A 133 -6.44 4.43 2.13
C SER A 133 -6.18 2.92 2.13
N SER A 134 -7.23 2.10 1.98
CA SER A 134 -7.07 0.65 1.90
C SER A 134 -6.18 0.22 0.73
N GLU A 135 -5.31 -0.78 0.99
CA GLU A 135 -4.48 -1.44 -0.02
C GLU A 135 -5.33 -2.10 -1.12
N HIS A 136 -6.57 -2.48 -0.76
CA HIS A 136 -7.51 -3.14 -1.65
C HIS A 136 -8.89 -2.47 -1.52
N LYS A 137 -9.32 -1.81 -2.59
CA LYS A 137 -10.74 -1.49 -2.79
C LYS A 137 -11.35 -2.59 -3.64
N SER A 138 -12.53 -3.05 -3.26
CA SER A 138 -13.36 -3.90 -4.12
C SER A 138 -13.73 -3.15 -5.41
N LEU A 139 -14.09 -3.89 -6.45
CA LEU A 139 -14.54 -3.27 -7.71
C LEU A 139 -15.70 -2.29 -7.47
N ASP A 140 -16.64 -2.63 -6.59
CA ASP A 140 -17.78 -1.75 -6.28
C ASP A 140 -17.35 -0.47 -5.56
N GLU A 141 -16.42 -0.55 -4.60
CA GLU A 141 -15.83 0.64 -3.96
C GLU A 141 -15.07 1.52 -4.97
N ILE A 142 -14.41 0.92 -5.95
CA ILE A 142 -13.72 1.66 -7.02
C ILE A 142 -14.74 2.32 -7.95
N LYS A 143 -15.81 1.62 -8.34
CA LYS A 143 -16.89 2.19 -9.14
C LYS A 143 -17.54 3.37 -8.43
N ASP A 144 -17.85 3.22 -7.14
CA ASP A 144 -18.39 4.30 -6.32
C ASP A 144 -17.44 5.50 -6.31
N LEU A 145 -16.14 5.27 -6.09
CA LEU A 145 -15.11 6.32 -6.13
C LEU A 145 -15.03 7.02 -7.49
N LEU A 146 -14.93 6.27 -8.59
CA LEU A 146 -14.79 6.81 -9.94
C LEU A 146 -16.06 7.51 -10.43
N SER A 147 -17.24 7.08 -9.97
CA SER A 147 -18.53 7.73 -10.27
C SER A 147 -18.63 9.15 -9.69
N MET A 148 -17.88 9.46 -8.64
CA MET A 148 -17.85 10.80 -8.03
C MET A 148 -17.13 11.82 -8.93
N TYR A 149 -16.24 11.36 -9.82
CA TYR A 149 -15.50 12.24 -10.72
C TYR A 149 -16.40 12.81 -11.83
N PRO A 150 -16.19 14.08 -12.24
CA PRO A 150 -17.11 14.78 -13.13
C PRO A 150 -17.06 14.22 -14.56
N ALA A 151 -18.19 14.30 -15.27
CA ALA A 151 -18.28 13.88 -16.67
C ALA A 151 -17.52 14.81 -17.64
N ALA A 152 -17.24 16.04 -17.20
CA ALA A 152 -16.35 16.97 -17.89
C ALA A 152 -15.25 17.35 -16.91
N TYR A 153 -14.01 17.38 -17.38
CA TYR A 153 -12.88 17.65 -16.49
C TYR A 153 -12.97 19.03 -15.86
N ASP A 154 -12.93 19.03 -14.54
CA ASP A 154 -12.84 20.21 -13.70
C ASP A 154 -11.59 20.08 -12.83
N LYS A 155 -10.65 21.02 -12.97
CA LYS A 155 -9.42 21.11 -12.17
C LYS A 155 -9.71 21.22 -10.67
N SER A 156 -10.93 21.58 -10.27
CA SER A 156 -11.33 21.62 -8.86
C SER A 156 -11.34 20.24 -8.17
N PHE A 157 -11.29 19.13 -8.94
CA PHE A 157 -11.28 17.76 -8.44
C PHE A 157 -9.88 17.22 -8.04
N ASP A 158 -8.88 18.10 -7.96
CA ASP A 158 -7.43 17.83 -7.93
C ASP A 158 -6.82 17.14 -6.71
N LYS A 159 -7.58 16.79 -5.66
CA LYS A 159 -6.92 16.45 -4.37
C LYS A 159 -6.09 15.15 -4.38
N ASN A 160 -6.32 14.22 -5.32
CA ASN A 160 -5.54 12.97 -5.48
C ASN A 160 -5.64 12.40 -6.91
N CYS A 161 -5.78 13.26 -7.92
CA CYS A 161 -5.92 12.86 -9.31
C CYS A 161 -4.74 13.34 -10.15
N TYR A 162 -4.10 12.45 -10.90
CA TYR A 162 -3.09 12.80 -11.88
C TYR A 162 -3.75 12.99 -13.24
N ALA A 163 -3.84 14.24 -13.68
CA ALA A 163 -4.60 14.60 -14.88
C ALA A 163 -3.70 14.93 -16.05
N LEU A 164 -3.99 14.30 -17.19
CA LEU A 164 -3.17 14.33 -18.39
C LEU A 164 -4.03 14.63 -19.60
N SER A 165 -3.64 15.59 -20.44
CA SER A 165 -4.32 15.87 -21.72
C SER A 165 -3.29 16.13 -22.81
N TYR A 166 -3.46 15.48 -23.97
CA TYR A 166 -2.58 15.59 -25.14
C TYR A 166 -1.09 15.61 -24.76
N ASN A 167 -0.63 14.54 -24.08
CA ASN A 167 0.74 14.36 -23.61
C ASN A 167 1.26 15.47 -22.68
N THR A 168 0.39 16.19 -21.99
CA THR A 168 0.77 17.25 -21.06
C THR A 168 0.14 17.01 -19.69
N VAL A 169 0.91 17.25 -18.63
CA VAL A 169 0.39 17.21 -17.26
C VAL A 169 -0.44 18.46 -17.00
N LEU A 170 -1.70 18.25 -16.60
CA LEU A 170 -2.61 19.33 -16.22
C LEU A 170 -2.52 19.64 -14.72
N SER A 171 -2.39 18.61 -13.89
CA SER A 171 -2.32 18.68 -12.43
C SER A 171 -1.94 17.33 -11.80
N GLY A 172 -1.70 17.32 -10.49
CA GLY A 172 -1.51 16.08 -9.73
C GLY A 172 -0.08 15.50 -9.73
N GLN A 173 0.91 16.23 -10.26
CA GLN A 173 2.30 15.76 -10.32
C GLN A 173 2.83 15.28 -8.97
N TYR A 174 2.62 16.07 -7.90
CA TYR A 174 3.05 15.71 -6.55
C TYR A 174 2.43 14.38 -6.07
N SER A 175 1.14 14.16 -6.34
CA SER A 175 0.46 12.91 -5.98
C SER A 175 1.00 11.73 -6.77
N TYR A 176 1.32 11.93 -8.05
CA TYR A 176 1.93 10.90 -8.90
C TYR A 176 3.35 10.56 -8.45
N ASP A 177 4.20 11.56 -8.22
CA ASP A 177 5.57 11.37 -7.72
C ASP A 177 5.58 10.66 -6.37
N LYS A 178 4.64 11.02 -5.48
CA LYS A 178 4.46 10.31 -4.21
C LYS A 178 4.07 8.85 -4.42
N PHE A 179 3.10 8.56 -5.29
CA PHE A 179 2.68 7.19 -5.58
C PHE A 179 3.85 6.36 -6.14
N ILE A 180 4.64 6.90 -7.06
CA ILE A 180 5.83 6.23 -7.59
C ILE A 180 6.86 5.99 -6.49
N SER A 181 7.13 6.99 -5.65
CA SER A 181 8.05 6.83 -4.52
C SER A 181 7.57 5.76 -3.54
N ASP A 182 6.27 5.71 -3.26
CA ASP A 182 5.68 4.67 -2.41
C ASP A 182 5.90 3.27 -3.05
N VAL A 183 5.61 3.11 -4.34
CA VAL A 183 5.85 1.86 -5.09
C VAL A 183 7.32 1.42 -5.05
N GLU A 184 8.27 2.32 -5.31
CA GLU A 184 9.72 2.03 -5.27
C GLU A 184 10.19 1.57 -3.89
N ASN A 185 9.51 2.00 -2.84
CA ASN A 185 9.78 1.62 -1.46
C ASN A 185 8.92 0.43 -0.97
N ASN A 186 8.22 -0.27 -1.89
CA ASN A 186 7.29 -1.37 -1.58
C ASN A 186 6.17 -0.96 -0.61
N ILE A 187 5.73 0.30 -0.69
CA ILE A 187 4.65 0.87 0.11
C ILE A 187 3.38 0.82 -0.73
N ALA A 188 2.37 0.17 -0.17
CA ALA A 188 1.07 0.11 -0.82
C ALA A 188 0.47 1.51 -0.98
N GLY A 189 -0.17 1.75 -2.11
CA GLY A 189 -0.67 3.06 -2.47
C GLY A 189 -1.68 2.99 -3.59
N SER A 190 -2.34 4.11 -3.85
CA SER A 190 -3.25 4.23 -4.99
C SER A 190 -3.29 5.65 -5.52
N ILE A 191 -3.61 5.77 -6.80
CA ILE A 191 -3.82 7.06 -7.47
C ILE A 191 -4.92 6.92 -8.51
N VAL A 192 -5.69 7.99 -8.69
CA VAL A 192 -6.60 8.11 -9.84
C VAL A 192 -5.87 8.86 -10.96
N ILE A 193 -5.76 8.26 -12.12
CA ILE A 193 -5.22 8.87 -13.34
C ILE A 193 -6.40 9.24 -14.22
N VAL A 194 -6.42 10.44 -14.80
CA VAL A 194 -7.40 10.80 -15.83
C VAL A 194 -6.68 11.16 -17.13
N THR A 195 -7.08 10.47 -18.20
CA THR A 195 -6.70 10.80 -19.57
C THR A 195 -7.94 11.19 -20.36
N PHE A 196 -7.77 11.69 -21.58
CA PHE A 196 -8.88 12.12 -22.44
C PHE A 196 -8.83 11.40 -23.77
N THR A 197 -10.01 11.05 -24.28
CA THR A 197 -10.16 10.66 -25.69
C THR A 197 -9.86 11.85 -26.61
N VAL A 198 -9.78 11.59 -27.91
CA VAL A 198 -9.57 12.64 -28.92
C VAL A 198 -10.72 13.67 -28.89
N GLU A 199 -11.92 13.22 -28.55
CA GLU A 199 -13.15 14.01 -28.42
C GLU A 199 -13.25 14.76 -27.09
N GLY A 200 -12.33 14.48 -26.16
CA GLY A 200 -12.25 15.14 -24.86
C GLY A 200 -13.07 14.48 -23.75
N ASP A 201 -13.55 13.25 -23.96
CA ASP A 201 -14.23 12.48 -22.92
C ASP A 201 -13.19 11.97 -21.90
N PRO A 202 -13.39 12.16 -20.58
CA PRO A 202 -12.45 11.69 -19.58
C PRO A 202 -12.53 10.17 -19.39
N ILE A 203 -11.36 9.54 -19.36
CA ILE A 203 -11.18 8.14 -18.95
C ILE A 203 -10.51 8.15 -17.59
N TYR A 204 -11.22 7.70 -16.55
CA TYR A 204 -10.68 7.64 -15.20
C TYR A 204 -10.14 6.24 -14.91
N GLY A 205 -8.89 6.17 -14.45
CA GLY A 205 -8.22 4.93 -14.07
C GLY A 205 -7.86 4.95 -12.59
N TYR A 206 -8.37 4.01 -11.79
CA TYR A 206 -7.89 3.77 -10.43
C TYR A 206 -6.73 2.79 -10.48
N LEU A 207 -5.51 3.26 -10.20
CA LEU A 207 -4.31 2.43 -10.08
C LEU A 207 -4.00 2.20 -8.61
N SER A 208 -3.80 0.95 -8.22
CA SER A 208 -3.38 0.57 -6.87
C SER A 208 -2.24 -0.42 -6.90
N TYR A 209 -1.38 -0.33 -5.89
CA TYR A 209 -0.30 -1.25 -5.60
C TYR A 209 -0.44 -1.72 -4.16
N ASN A 210 -0.37 -3.03 -3.93
CA ASN A 210 -0.59 -3.63 -2.60
C ASN A 210 0.72 -4.04 -1.89
N GLY A 211 1.88 -3.72 -2.45
CA GLY A 211 3.19 -4.24 -2.00
C GLY A 211 3.70 -5.45 -2.78
N GLU A 212 2.88 -6.06 -3.64
CA GLU A 212 3.21 -7.27 -4.42
C GLU A 212 2.84 -7.16 -5.91
N ASP A 213 1.67 -6.58 -6.21
CA ASP A 213 1.16 -6.40 -7.57
C ASP A 213 0.26 -5.18 -7.72
N PHE A 214 -0.03 -4.85 -8.98
CA PHE A 214 -0.85 -3.74 -9.38
C PHE A 214 -2.25 -4.22 -9.77
N TYR A 215 -3.25 -3.50 -9.30
CA TYR A 215 -4.63 -3.62 -9.75
C TYR A 215 -5.09 -2.28 -10.30
N TYR A 216 -5.56 -2.31 -11.55
CA TYR A 216 -5.97 -1.13 -12.29
C TYR A 216 -7.38 -1.31 -12.84
N VAL A 217 -8.23 -0.31 -12.64
CA VAL A 217 -9.62 -0.30 -13.13
C VAL A 217 -9.85 0.96 -13.93
N GLU A 218 -10.27 0.82 -15.18
CA GLU A 218 -10.65 1.94 -16.04
C GLU A 218 -12.15 2.10 -16.10
N ASP A 219 -12.61 3.32 -15.86
CA ASP A 219 -13.98 3.77 -16.13
C ASP A 219 -14.03 4.43 -17.51
N VAL A 220 -14.58 3.67 -18.45
CA VAL A 220 -14.83 4.09 -19.84
C VAL A 220 -16.31 4.42 -20.06
N SER A 221 -17.13 4.47 -19.02
CA SER A 221 -18.58 4.72 -19.11
C SER A 221 -18.93 6.08 -19.74
N ARG A 222 -17.99 7.02 -19.69
CA ARG A 222 -18.11 8.39 -20.24
C ARG A 222 -17.64 8.50 -21.68
N ASP A 223 -16.93 7.50 -22.21
CA ASP A 223 -16.51 7.48 -23.61
C ASP A 223 -17.70 7.18 -24.52
N ARG A 224 -18.08 8.16 -25.33
CA ARG A 224 -19.23 8.06 -26.23
C ARG A 224 -18.98 7.08 -27.38
N PHE A 225 -17.73 6.67 -27.60
CA PHE A 225 -17.28 5.79 -28.67
C PHE A 225 -16.77 4.43 -28.18
N LYS A 226 -16.98 4.07 -26.90
CA LYS A 226 -16.51 2.80 -26.31
C LYS A 226 -17.06 1.54 -27.00
N GLY A 227 -18.12 1.63 -27.79
CA GLY A 227 -18.74 0.47 -28.44
C GLY A 227 -19.34 -0.51 -27.43
N ASP A 228 -19.06 -1.81 -27.61
CA ASP A 228 -19.65 -2.90 -26.82
C ASP A 228 -18.83 -3.27 -25.56
N TYR A 229 -17.82 -2.48 -25.20
CA TYR A 229 -17.07 -2.71 -23.96
C TYR A 229 -17.94 -2.49 -22.72
N ASP A 230 -17.62 -3.21 -21.64
CA ASP A 230 -18.16 -2.93 -20.31
C ASP A 230 -17.80 -1.50 -19.88
N ASP A 231 -18.57 -0.94 -18.95
CA ASP A 231 -18.32 0.41 -18.41
C ASP A 231 -17.01 0.48 -17.61
N TYR A 232 -16.59 -0.65 -17.03
CA TYR A 232 -15.39 -0.75 -16.21
C TYR A 232 -14.53 -1.93 -16.68
N LEU A 233 -13.24 -1.67 -16.93
CA LEU A 233 -12.27 -2.66 -17.39
C LEU A 233 -11.24 -2.92 -16.30
N GLU A 234 -10.97 -4.19 -15.99
CA GLU A 234 -10.08 -4.60 -14.90
C GLU A 234 -8.78 -5.21 -15.41
N TYR A 235 -7.66 -4.83 -14.76
CA TYR A 235 -6.33 -5.26 -15.13
C TYR A 235 -5.49 -5.61 -13.90
N ARG A 236 -4.66 -6.65 -14.01
CA ARG A 236 -3.73 -7.07 -12.95
C ARG A 236 -2.35 -7.36 -13.53
N TYR A 237 -1.33 -6.75 -12.95
CA TYR A 237 0.05 -6.83 -13.43
C TYR A 237 1.05 -6.86 -12.29
N LYS A 238 2.22 -7.47 -12.50
CA LYS A 238 3.26 -7.56 -11.47
C LYS A 238 4.14 -6.33 -11.37
N TYR A 239 4.36 -5.61 -12.48
CA TYR A 239 5.31 -4.50 -12.52
C TYR A 239 4.67 -3.25 -13.10
N LEU A 240 5.13 -2.10 -12.61
CA LEU A 240 4.91 -0.79 -13.19
C LEU A 240 6.24 -0.31 -13.74
N VAL A 241 6.29 -0.07 -15.04
CA VAL A 241 7.39 0.63 -15.69
C VAL A 241 7.04 2.11 -15.71
N ASN A 242 7.83 2.93 -15.02
CA ASN A 242 7.78 4.39 -15.07
C ASN A 242 9.10 4.90 -15.64
N GLY A 243 9.10 5.18 -16.94
CA GLY A 243 10.31 5.47 -17.71
C GLY A 243 10.29 6.84 -18.36
N SER A 244 11.45 7.30 -18.81
CA SER A 244 11.58 8.54 -19.59
C SER A 244 12.66 8.39 -20.65
N ASP A 245 12.37 8.90 -21.85
CA ASP A 245 13.34 9.07 -22.92
C ASP A 245 13.64 10.57 -23.15
N LYS A 246 14.37 10.89 -24.23
CA LYS A 246 14.70 12.28 -24.59
C LYS A 246 13.47 13.17 -24.86
N ASN A 247 12.35 12.58 -25.26
CA ASN A 247 11.17 13.29 -25.77
C ASN A 247 10.00 13.23 -24.78
N SER A 248 9.92 12.19 -23.95
CA SER A 248 8.73 11.86 -23.18
C SER A 248 9.01 11.07 -21.92
N THR A 249 8.09 11.18 -20.97
CA THR A 249 7.93 10.29 -19.80
C THR A 249 6.70 9.42 -20.05
N TYR A 250 6.74 8.15 -19.65
CA TYR A 250 5.65 7.20 -19.88
C TYR A 250 5.49 6.22 -18.71
N ALA A 251 4.29 5.69 -18.59
CA ALA A 251 4.00 4.63 -17.64
C ALA A 251 3.16 3.51 -18.25
N PHE A 252 3.52 2.26 -17.97
CA PHE A 252 2.74 1.08 -18.35
C PHE A 252 2.91 -0.06 -17.35
N LEU A 253 1.89 -0.92 -17.29
CA LEU A 253 1.88 -2.12 -16.45
C LEU A 253 2.26 -3.35 -17.27
N ILE A 254 3.04 -4.26 -16.68
CA ILE A 254 3.54 -5.44 -17.37
C ILE A 254 3.79 -6.62 -16.42
N ASN A 255 3.77 -7.85 -16.97
CA ASN A 255 4.08 -9.07 -16.24
C ASN A 255 5.49 -9.61 -16.53
N ASP A 256 6.08 -9.21 -17.66
CA ASP A 256 7.42 -9.59 -18.08
C ASP A 256 8.47 -8.64 -17.46
N PRO A 257 9.32 -9.11 -16.52
CA PRO A 257 10.33 -8.27 -15.89
C PRO A 257 11.52 -7.95 -16.81
N GLU A 258 11.65 -8.59 -17.97
CA GLU A 258 12.71 -8.28 -18.95
C GLU A 258 12.38 -7.06 -19.81
N ILE A 259 11.15 -6.56 -19.73
CA ILE A 259 10.68 -5.37 -20.45
C ILE A 259 10.58 -4.20 -19.45
N ASP A 260 11.57 -3.31 -19.51
CA ASP A 260 11.70 -2.12 -18.67
C ASP A 260 11.65 -0.81 -19.48
N ASP A 261 11.53 -0.88 -20.81
CA ASP A 261 11.46 0.25 -21.71
C ASP A 261 10.36 0.08 -22.77
N TYR A 262 9.68 1.18 -23.11
CA TYR A 262 8.60 1.15 -24.09
C TYR A 262 9.08 0.78 -25.51
N SER A 263 10.32 1.09 -25.85
CA SER A 263 10.92 0.69 -27.14
C SER A 263 10.95 -0.82 -27.33
N GLN A 264 11.17 -1.61 -26.27
CA GLN A 264 11.13 -3.08 -26.33
C GLN A 264 9.72 -3.59 -26.67
N VAL A 265 8.69 -2.93 -26.12
CA VAL A 265 7.28 -3.23 -26.46
C VAL A 265 7.02 -2.96 -27.95
N LEU A 266 7.48 -1.82 -28.46
CA LEU A 266 7.35 -1.47 -29.88
C LEU A 266 8.10 -2.43 -30.80
N GLU A 267 9.33 -2.82 -30.44
CA GLU A 267 10.14 -3.78 -31.20
C GLU A 267 9.46 -5.14 -31.31
N LYS A 268 8.96 -5.68 -30.19
CA LYS A 268 8.22 -6.94 -30.16
C LYS A 268 6.95 -6.89 -31.01
N ASN A 269 6.16 -5.81 -30.86
CA ASN A 269 4.96 -5.61 -31.68
C ASN A 269 5.30 -5.53 -33.18
N ASN A 270 6.41 -4.89 -33.56
CA ASN A 270 6.87 -4.83 -34.96
C ASN A 270 7.31 -6.20 -35.51
N LEU A 271 7.75 -7.11 -34.65
CA LEU A 271 8.04 -8.50 -34.99
C LEU A 271 6.79 -9.39 -35.03
N GLY A 272 5.60 -8.83 -34.72
CA GLY A 272 4.34 -9.56 -34.64
C GLY A 272 4.16 -10.34 -33.34
N GLU A 273 5.00 -10.11 -32.34
CA GLU A 273 4.84 -10.65 -31.00
C GLU A 273 3.84 -9.78 -30.22
N SER A 274 2.85 -10.38 -29.57
CA SER A 274 1.95 -9.66 -28.68
C SER A 274 2.60 -9.50 -27.31
N VAL A 275 2.73 -8.26 -26.84
CA VAL A 275 3.14 -7.97 -25.46
C VAL A 275 1.90 -7.73 -24.60
N ASP A 276 1.72 -8.55 -23.56
CA ASP A 276 0.68 -8.33 -22.55
C ASP A 276 1.11 -7.19 -21.61
N CYS A 277 0.72 -5.97 -21.96
CA CYS A 277 0.95 -4.79 -21.16
C CYS A 277 -0.26 -3.86 -21.20
N LYS A 278 -0.46 -3.08 -20.13
CA LYS A 278 -1.47 -2.02 -20.08
C LYS A 278 -0.80 -0.66 -20.05
N PHE A 279 -0.93 0.06 -21.15
CA PHE A 279 -0.45 1.44 -21.25
C PHE A 279 -1.29 2.37 -20.36
N LEU A 280 -0.64 3.23 -19.58
CA LEU A 280 -1.31 4.21 -18.72
C LEU A 280 -1.27 5.60 -19.37
N PHE A 281 -0.09 6.07 -19.76
CA PHE A 281 0.07 7.37 -20.42
C PHE A 281 1.47 7.62 -21.01
N THR A 282 1.55 8.62 -21.89
CA THR A 282 2.78 9.32 -22.31
C THR A 282 2.62 10.81 -22.03
N VAL A 283 3.69 11.47 -21.59
CA VAL A 283 3.80 12.92 -21.40
C VAL A 283 5.03 13.40 -22.13
N ASN A 284 4.93 14.48 -22.91
CA ASN A 284 6.10 15.09 -23.55
C ASN A 284 6.97 15.77 -22.50
N ASN A 285 8.28 15.58 -22.59
CA ASN A 285 9.22 16.38 -21.82
C ASN A 285 9.13 17.82 -22.33
N ILE A 286 8.91 18.77 -21.42
CA ILE A 286 8.95 20.19 -21.80
C ILE A 286 10.39 20.49 -22.21
N SER A 287 10.59 20.92 -23.46
CA SER A 287 11.88 21.46 -23.88
C SER A 287 12.12 22.76 -23.10
N GLU A 288 13.24 22.83 -22.38
CA GLU A 288 13.73 24.11 -21.83
C GLU A 288 13.97 25.15 -22.94
#